data_AF-A0A401IWR8-F1
#
_entry.id   AF-A0A401IWR8-F1
#
_cell.length_a   1.000
_cell.length_b   1.000
_cell.length_c   1.000
_cell.angle_alpha   90.00
_cell.angle_beta   90.00
_cell.angle_gamma   90.00
#
_symmetry.space_group_name_H-M   'P 1'
#
loop_
_entity.id
_entity.type
_entity.pdbx_description
1 polymer ?
#
loop_
_entity_poly.entity_id
_entity_poly.type
_entity_poly.pdbx_seq_one_letter_code
_entity_poly.pdbx_strand_id
1 'polypeptide(L)'
;MVFHQTPFDHIGVWSPPQRLLPFLQGTCFVLIEASRFAASSLLIVLGLPLFAFLFLAGWDLGLLFTQLANLADHYREASAIRRIAFSQDLQGVFLATSLGVLLARAPRFLKRLETALAPAAPRETDNG
;
A
#
# COMPACT_ATOMS: atom_id res chain seq x y z
N MET A 1 13.10 -39.71 -46.12
CA MET A 1 11.93 -38.89 -45.74
C MET A 1 12.47 -37.60 -45.16
N VAL A 2 12.19 -36.47 -45.80
CA VAL A 2 12.72 -35.16 -45.42
C VAL A 2 11.78 -34.56 -44.37
N PHE A 3 12.26 -34.34 -43.15
CA PHE A 3 11.51 -33.69 -42.10
C PHE A 3 11.38 -32.20 -42.45
N HIS A 4 10.17 -31.77 -42.80
CA HIS A 4 9.83 -30.35 -42.88
C HIS A 4 9.84 -29.77 -41.45
N GLN A 5 10.90 -29.03 -41.11
CA GLN A 5 10.86 -28.12 -39.97
C GLN A 5 9.92 -26.97 -40.30
N THR A 6 8.95 -26.70 -39.44
CA THR A 6 8.03 -25.59 -39.64
C THR A 6 8.65 -24.31 -39.07
N PRO A 7 8.37 -23.13 -39.66
CA PRO A 7 8.85 -21.84 -39.16
C PRO A 7 8.29 -21.45 -37.77
N PHE A 8 7.53 -22.35 -37.14
CA PHE A 8 6.94 -22.19 -35.83
C PHE A 8 7.65 -23.05 -34.76
N ASP A 9 8.68 -23.82 -35.11
CA ASP A 9 9.42 -24.62 -34.13
C ASP A 9 10.35 -23.75 -33.23
N HIS A 10 10.55 -22.48 -33.58
CA HIS A 10 11.43 -21.54 -32.84
C HIS A 10 10.68 -20.63 -31.87
N ILE A 11 9.35 -20.52 -31.94
CA ILE A 11 8.57 -19.63 -31.04
C ILE A 11 8.46 -20.17 -29.60
N GLY A 12 8.91 -21.41 -29.34
CA GLY A 12 8.85 -22.04 -28.02
C GLY A 12 10.11 -21.93 -27.15
N VAL A 13 11.23 -21.38 -27.66
CA VAL A 13 12.53 -21.52 -26.98
C VAL A 13 12.86 -20.35 -26.04
N TRP A 14 11.96 -19.36 -25.87
CA TRP A 14 12.11 -18.37 -24.81
C TRP A 14 11.70 -18.96 -23.46
N SER A 15 12.46 -19.94 -22.99
CA SER A 15 12.42 -20.40 -21.61
C SER A 15 13.29 -19.42 -20.81
N PRO A 16 12.70 -18.47 -20.04
CA PRO A 16 13.49 -17.65 -19.14
C PRO A 16 14.28 -18.58 -18.20
N PRO A 17 15.52 -18.24 -17.83
CA PRO A 17 16.31 -19.12 -16.99
C PRO A 17 15.52 -19.44 -15.72
N GLN A 18 15.45 -20.73 -15.35
CA GLN A 18 14.54 -21.24 -14.31
C GLN A 18 14.66 -20.53 -12.94
N ARG A 19 15.78 -19.82 -12.68
CA ARG A 19 15.98 -18.95 -11.50
C ARG A 19 15.25 -17.60 -11.55
N LEU A 20 14.90 -17.11 -12.74
CA LEU A 20 14.34 -15.77 -12.96
C LEU A 20 12.84 -15.73 -12.67
N LEU A 21 12.12 -16.83 -12.96
CA LEU A 21 10.70 -16.99 -12.65
C LEU A 21 10.38 -16.88 -11.14
N PRO A 22 11.03 -17.63 -10.23
CA PRO A 22 10.79 -17.51 -8.79
C PRO A 22 11.22 -16.14 -8.24
N PHE A 23 12.28 -15.53 -8.80
CA PHE A 23 12.70 -14.18 -8.42
C PHE A 23 11.66 -13.12 -8.81
N LEU A 24 11.15 -13.17 -10.04
CA LEU A 24 10.07 -12.30 -10.52
C LEU A 24 8.78 -12.49 -9.72
N GLN A 25 8.42 -13.74 -9.43
CA GLN A 25 7.24 -14.07 -8.64
C GLN A 25 7.36 -13.53 -7.21
N GLY A 26 8.51 -13.73 -6.55
CA GLY A 26 8.77 -13.17 -5.23
C GLY A 26 8.74 -11.65 -5.22
N THR A 27 9.38 -11.00 -6.20
CA THR A 27 9.40 -9.54 -6.31
C THR A 27 8.01 -8.96 -6.57
N CYS A 28 7.23 -9.57 -7.47
CA CYS A 28 5.86 -9.15 -7.77
C CYS A 28 4.95 -9.31 -6.54
N PHE A 29 5.08 -10.43 -5.82
CA PHE A 29 4.36 -10.65 -4.57
C PHE A 29 4.69 -9.58 -3.52
N VAL A 30 5.97 -9.28 -3.30
CA VAL A 30 6.40 -8.23 -2.35
C VAL A 30 5.83 -6.87 -2.77
N LEU A 31 5.87 -6.52 -4.06
CA LEU A 31 5.33 -5.26 -4.55
C LEU A 31 3.82 -5.13 -4.32
N ILE A 32 3.06 -6.18 -4.60
CA ILE A 32 1.60 -6.18 -4.40
C ILE A 32 1.27 -6.07 -2.90
N GLU A 33 1.91 -6.87 -2.06
CA GLU A 33 1.63 -6.88 -0.63
C GLU A 33 2.09 -5.57 0.04
N ALA A 34 3.24 -5.02 -0.37
CA ALA A 34 3.71 -3.70 0.08
C ALA A 34 2.76 -2.57 -0.38
N SER A 35 2.29 -2.62 -1.62
CA SER A 35 1.32 -1.65 -2.14
C SER A 35 0.00 -1.72 -1.37
N ARG A 36 -0.49 -2.93 -1.09
CA ARG A 36 -1.68 -3.15 -0.27
C ARG A 36 -1.50 -2.60 1.14
N PHE A 37 -0.35 -2.86 1.75
CA PHE A 37 0.00 -2.36 3.08
C PHE A 37 0.06 -0.83 3.10
N ALA A 38 0.71 -0.21 2.12
CA ALA A 38 0.83 1.24 1.99
C ALA A 38 -0.54 1.88 1.78
N ALA A 39 -1.32 1.41 0.79
CA ALA A 39 -2.66 1.94 0.51
C ALA A 39 -3.59 1.81 1.72
N SER A 40 -3.61 0.65 2.38
CA SER A 40 -4.40 0.45 3.58
C SER A 40 -3.96 1.37 4.73
N SER A 41 -2.66 1.61 4.88
CA SER A 41 -2.16 2.53 5.91
C SER A 41 -2.51 3.97 5.61
N LEU A 42 -2.41 4.41 4.35
CA LEU A 42 -2.86 5.73 3.91
C LEU A 42 -4.36 5.93 4.14
N LEU A 43 -5.19 4.92 3.83
CA LEU A 43 -6.62 4.97 4.10
C LEU A 43 -6.93 5.12 5.60
N ILE A 44 -6.15 4.50 6.48
CA ILE A 44 -6.31 4.68 7.92
C ILE A 44 -5.90 6.10 8.34
N VAL A 45 -4.73 6.56 7.90
CA VAL A 45 -4.21 7.89 8.25
C VAL A 45 -5.13 9.01 7.78
N LEU A 46 -5.67 8.91 6.57
CA LEU A 46 -6.61 9.89 6.01
C LEU A 46 -8.04 9.69 6.49
N GLY A 47 -8.44 8.44 6.76
CA GLY A 47 -9.77 8.11 7.26
C GLY A 47 -9.98 8.50 8.71
N LEU A 48 -8.94 8.45 9.54
CA LEU A 48 -9.01 8.82 10.96
C LEU A 48 -9.46 10.27 11.20
N PRO A 49 -8.87 11.31 10.57
CA PRO A 49 -9.36 12.67 10.73
C PRO A 49 -10.77 12.83 10.16
N LEU A 50 -11.09 12.23 9.01
CA LEU A 50 -12.44 12.25 8.46
C LEU A 50 -13.46 11.65 9.44
N PHE A 51 -13.12 10.51 10.03
CA PHE A 51 -13.92 9.85 11.05
C PHE A 51 -14.10 10.73 12.29
N ALA A 52 -13.03 11.38 12.77
CA ALA A 52 -13.10 12.28 13.91
C ALA A 52 -14.03 13.47 13.65
N PHE A 53 -13.96 14.11 12.47
CA PHE A 53 -14.88 15.18 12.09
C PHE A 53 -16.33 14.70 12.02
N LEU A 54 -16.57 13.52 11.43
CA LEU A 54 -17.92 12.95 11.31
C LEU A 54 -18.49 12.57 12.69
N PHE A 55 -17.64 12.02 13.55
CA PHE A 55 -17.99 11.66 14.93
C PHE A 55 -18.42 12.91 15.72
N LEU A 56 -17.62 13.97 15.67
CA LEU A 56 -17.92 15.24 16.32
C LEU A 56 -19.16 15.92 15.73
N ALA A 57 -19.42 15.72 14.43
CA ALA A 57 -20.61 16.21 13.75
C ALA A 57 -21.87 15.38 14.04
N GLY A 58 -21.83 14.36 14.89
CA GLY A 58 -22.99 13.53 15.18
C GLY A 58 -23.45 12.71 13.97
N TRP A 59 -22.53 12.34 13.07
CA TRP A 59 -22.78 11.66 11.81
C TRP A 59 -23.58 12.48 10.80
N ASP A 60 -23.75 13.78 11.04
CA ASP A 60 -24.35 14.72 10.11
C ASP A 60 -23.33 15.18 9.06
N LEU A 61 -23.56 14.76 7.81
CA LEU A 61 -22.72 15.13 6.67
C LEU A 61 -22.81 16.63 6.36
N GLY A 62 -23.98 17.24 6.54
CA GLY A 62 -24.20 18.66 6.31
C GLY A 62 -23.34 19.50 7.27
N LEU A 63 -23.37 19.16 8.56
CA LEU A 63 -22.56 19.83 9.57
C LEU A 63 -21.06 19.65 9.32
N LEU A 64 -20.62 18.45 8.92
CA LEU A 64 -19.23 18.21 8.50
C LEU A 64 -18.80 19.17 7.38
N PHE A 65 -19.60 19.29 6.32
CA PHE A 65 -19.28 20.20 5.21
C PHE A 65 -19.33 21.67 5.62
N THR A 66 -20.23 22.08 6.52
CA THR A 66 -20.25 23.43 7.08
C THR A 66 -18.97 23.73 7.85
N GLN A 67 -18.49 22.81 8.69
CA GLN A 67 -17.23 23.00 9.43
C GLN A 67 -16.03 23.05 8.49
N LEU A 68 -16.03 22.23 7.44
CA LEU A 68 -14.98 22.26 6.42
C LEU A 68 -14.98 23.57 5.63
N ALA A 69 -16.16 24.11 5.30
CA ALA A 69 -16.29 25.41 4.64
C ALA A 69 -15.77 26.54 5.54
N ASN A 70 -16.15 26.56 6.82
CA ASN A 70 -15.66 27.53 7.79
C ASN A 70 -14.14 27.48 7.93
N LEU A 71 -13.56 26.28 7.98
CA LEU A 71 -12.11 26.10 8.06
C LEU A 71 -11.40 26.60 6.79
N ALA A 72 -11.97 26.30 5.62
CA ALA A 72 -11.42 26.73 4.32
C ALA A 72 -11.44 28.26 4.18
N ASP A 73 -12.54 28.90 4.55
CA ASP A 73 -12.62 30.37 4.54
C ASP A 73 -11.65 30.98 5.55
N HIS A 74 -11.57 30.45 6.77
CA HIS A 74 -10.61 30.93 7.76
C HIS A 74 -9.16 30.78 7.31
N TYR A 75 -8.81 29.67 6.65
CA TYR A 75 -7.49 29.48 6.06
C TYR A 75 -7.21 30.47 4.92
N ARG A 76 -8.22 30.75 4.08
CA ARG A 76 -8.11 31.68 2.96
C ARG A 76 -8.02 33.14 3.39
N GLU A 77 -8.56 33.48 4.56
CA GLU A 77 -8.48 34.82 5.14
C GLU A 77 -7.26 35.01 6.05
N ALA A 78 -6.67 33.91 6.55
CA ALA A 78 -5.51 33.96 7.44
C ALA A 78 -4.30 34.65 6.79
N SER A 79 -3.48 35.28 7.63
CA SER A 79 -2.18 35.84 7.20
C SER A 79 -1.22 34.74 6.76
N ALA A 80 -0.23 35.09 5.91
CA ALA A 80 0.73 34.12 5.35
C ALA A 80 1.45 33.30 6.44
N ILE A 81 1.82 33.94 7.56
CA ILE A 81 2.49 33.28 8.70
C ILE A 81 1.57 32.21 9.33
N ARG A 82 0.28 32.52 9.54
CA ARG A 82 -0.68 31.57 10.11
C ARG A 82 -0.98 30.41 9.18
N ARG A 83 -1.02 30.64 7.86
CA ARG A 83 -1.19 29.56 6.87
C ARG A 83 -0.02 28.58 6.90
N ILE A 84 1.20 29.10 6.98
CA ILE A 84 2.41 28.26 7.05
C ILE A 84 2.40 27.44 8.35
N ALA A 85 2.13 28.07 9.50
CA ALA A 85 2.05 27.37 10.78
C ALA A 85 0.98 26.26 10.75
N PHE A 86 -0.22 26.56 10.26
CA PHE A 86 -1.28 25.57 10.11
C PHE A 86 -0.90 24.41 9.18
N SER A 87 -0.23 24.70 8.06
CA SER A 87 0.26 23.65 7.15
C SER A 87 1.33 22.78 7.79
N GLN A 88 2.23 23.37 8.57
CA GLN A 88 3.25 22.63 9.32
C GLN A 88 2.63 21.74 10.39
N ASP A 89 1.64 22.23 11.14
CA ASP A 89 0.92 21.43 12.13
C ASP A 89 0.21 20.25 11.45
N LEU A 90 -0.47 20.48 10.31
CA LEU A 90 -1.10 19.40 9.54
C LEU A 90 -0.09 18.37 9.04
N GLN A 91 1.05 18.81 8.51
CA GLN A 91 2.12 17.91 8.07
C GLN A 91 2.69 17.12 9.25
N GLY A 92 2.91 17.76 10.40
CA GLY A 92 3.38 17.13 11.62
C GLY A 92 2.43 16.04 12.11
N VAL A 93 1.14 16.35 12.21
CA VAL A 93 0.10 15.38 12.60
C VAL A 93 0.00 14.23 11.59
N PHE A 94 0.06 14.53 10.29
CA PHE A 94 0.04 13.52 9.24
C PHE A 94 1.23 12.57 9.33
N LEU A 95 2.44 13.09 9.52
CA LEU A 95 3.66 12.30 9.68
C LEU A 95 3.63 11.47 10.95
N ALA A 96 3.23 12.06 12.09
CA ALA A 96 3.12 11.37 13.36
C ALA A 96 2.11 10.22 13.30
N THR A 97 0.95 10.47 12.71
CA THR A 97 -0.10 9.44 12.53
C THR A 97 0.36 8.34 11.57
N SER A 98 0.99 8.71 10.45
CA SER A 98 1.56 7.77 9.49
C SER A 98 2.60 6.87 10.14
N LEU A 99 3.54 7.45 10.88
CA LEU A 99 4.57 6.72 11.60
C LEU A 99 3.95 5.79 12.64
N GLY A 100 2.98 6.27 13.43
CA GLY A 100 2.27 5.45 14.41
C GLY A 100 1.57 4.24 13.79
N VAL A 101 0.85 4.43 12.68
CA VAL A 101 0.19 3.35 11.95
C VAL A 101 1.20 2.36 11.37
N LEU A 102 2.28 2.85 10.78
CA LEU A 102 3.34 2.02 10.22
C LEU A 102 4.01 1.17 11.31
N LEU A 103 4.41 1.77 12.43
CA LEU A 103 5.02 1.04 13.55
C LEU A 103 4.08 -0.01 14.14
N ALA A 104 2.79 0.31 14.28
CA ALA A 104 1.80 -0.62 14.81
C ALA A 104 1.57 -1.84 13.89
N ARG A 105 1.70 -1.67 12.56
CA ARG A 105 1.37 -2.72 11.58
C ARG A 105 2.58 -3.44 11.01
N ALA A 106 3.75 -2.80 11.00
CA ALA A 106 5.02 -3.35 10.51
C ALA A 106 5.31 -4.78 11.00
N PRO A 107 5.21 -5.14 12.30
CA PRO A 107 5.58 -6.48 12.75
C PRO A 107 4.69 -7.57 12.14
N ARG A 108 3.40 -7.29 11.92
CA ARG A 108 2.48 -8.25 11.27
C ARG A 108 2.76 -8.37 9.78
N PHE A 109 3.08 -7.26 9.12
CA PHE A 109 3.46 -7.24 7.71
C PHE A 109 4.76 -8.03 7.47
N LEU A 110 5.79 -7.80 8.28
CA LEU A 110 7.06 -8.52 8.18
C LEU A 110 6.88 -10.03 8.39
N LYS A 111 6.12 -10.45 9.40
CA LYS A 111 5.81 -11.87 9.62
C LYS A 111 5.09 -12.52 8.42
N ARG A 112 4.18 -11.79 7.78
CA ARG A 112 3.48 -12.27 6.58
C ARG A 112 4.42 -12.43 5.40
N LEU A 113 5.31 -11.47 5.17
CA LEU A 113 6.32 -11.58 4.13
C LEU A 113 7.26 -12.76 4.38
N GLU A 114 7.76 -12.91 5.60
CA GLU A 114 8.63 -14.02 5.99
C GLU A 114 7.97 -15.38 5.72
N THR A 115 6.71 -15.54 6.13
CA THR A 115 5.96 -16.78 5.92
C THR A 115 5.70 -17.06 4.43
N ALA A 116 5.41 -16.02 3.64
CA ALA A 116 5.09 -16.16 2.23
C ALA A 116 6.32 -16.38 1.33
N LEU A 117 7.50 -15.90 1.74
CA LEU A 117 8.76 -16.09 1.04
C LEU A 117 9.54 -17.31 1.54
N ALA A 118 9.12 -17.95 2.63
CA ALA A 118 9.75 -19.17 3.13
C ALA A 118 9.77 -20.25 2.01
N PRO A 119 10.91 -20.94 1.80
CA PRO A 119 10.98 -22.00 0.80
C PRO A 119 9.90 -23.05 1.08
N ALA A 120 9.16 -23.46 0.04
CA ALA A 120 8.26 -24.59 0.18
C ALA A 120 9.06 -25.79 0.68
N ALA A 121 8.67 -26.36 1.82
CA ALA A 121 9.28 -27.58 2.34
C ALA A 121 9.33 -28.62 1.20
N PRO A 122 10.45 -29.34 1.02
CA PRO A 122 10.51 -30.38 0.00
C PRO A 122 9.35 -31.32 0.27
N ARG A 123 8.44 -31.45 -0.70
CA ARG A 123 7.51 -32.57 -0.68
C ARG A 123 8.38 -33.80 -0.78
N GLU A 124 8.52 -34.49 0.34
CA GLU A 124 9.08 -35.83 0.40
C GLU A 124 8.31 -36.63 -0.64
N THR A 125 8.98 -36.93 -1.76
CA THR A 125 8.50 -37.86 -2.76
C THR A 125 8.53 -39.21 -2.09
N ASP A 126 7.42 -39.54 -1.43
CA ASP A 126 7.06 -40.88 -1.02
C ASP A 126 6.92 -41.72 -2.29
N ASN A 127 8.07 -42.19 -2.79
CA ASN A 127 8.16 -43.20 -3.83
C ASN A 127 8.35 -44.53 -3.11
N GLY A 128 7.24 -45.11 -2.66
CA GLY A 128 7.13 -46.54 -2.36
C GLY A 128 6.86 -47.36 -3.60
#